data_AF-A0A832HYH9-F1
#
_entry.id   AF-A0A832HYH9-F1
#
_cell.length_a   1.000
_cell.length_b   1.000
_cell.length_c   1.000
_cell.angle_alpha   90.00
_cell.angle_beta   90.00
_cell.angle_gamma   90.00
#
_symmetry.space_group_name_H-M   'P 1'
#
loop_
_entity.id
_entity.type
_entity.pdbx_description
1 polymer ?
#
loop_
_entity_poly.entity_id
_entity_poly.type
_entity_poly.pdbx_seq_one_letter_code
_entity_poly.pdbx_strand_id
1 'polypeptide(L)'
;MPYKRKSRGRSKGDKGSSGPVQCAMCGQLVPRDKAKKVTVRRSIVDPQLAKELRQRGAYISSLVDTKYYCISCAVHRGIVKVRARDERRLRSGRRF
;
A
#
# COMPACT_ATOMS: atom_id res chain seq x y z
N MET A 1 -2.84 -13.67 27.47
CA MET A 1 -1.81 -13.19 26.51
C MET A 1 -1.93 -11.68 26.32
N PRO A 2 -0.83 -10.91 26.43
CA PRO A 2 -0.88 -9.46 26.23
C PRO A 2 -1.11 -9.12 24.77
N TYR A 3 -1.76 -7.99 24.54
CA TYR A 3 -2.13 -7.55 23.22
C TYR A 3 -1.13 -6.55 22.63
N LYS A 4 -0.48 -6.93 21.53
CA LYS A 4 0.59 -6.11 20.93
C LYS A 4 0.10 -4.80 20.28
N ARG A 5 -1.12 -4.73 19.73
CA ARG A 5 -1.61 -3.58 18.93
C ARG A 5 -3.10 -3.37 19.09
N LYS A 6 -3.61 -2.21 19.56
CA LYS A 6 -5.05 -1.90 19.80
C LYS A 6 -6.06 -2.41 18.74
N SER A 7 -5.66 -2.53 17.46
CA SER A 7 -6.53 -2.93 16.35
C SER A 7 -6.31 -4.35 15.78
N ARG A 8 -5.48 -5.19 16.42
CA ARG A 8 -5.09 -6.56 16.00
C ARG A 8 -4.35 -6.54 14.65
N GLY A 9 -3.87 -5.37 14.25
CA GLY A 9 -3.25 -5.14 12.94
C GLY A 9 -4.27 -4.98 11.79
N ARG A 10 -5.54 -4.70 12.09
CA ARG A 10 -6.60 -4.49 11.08
C ARG A 10 -7.17 -3.07 11.17
N SER A 11 -7.83 -2.62 10.11
CA SER A 11 -8.57 -1.34 10.03
C SER A 11 -10.09 -1.50 10.06
N LYS A 12 -10.58 -2.63 10.56
CA LYS A 12 -11.97 -3.09 10.43
C LYS A 12 -13.01 -2.29 11.24
N GLY A 13 -12.59 -1.62 12.31
CA GLY A 13 -13.51 -1.02 13.28
C GLY A 13 -14.44 -2.07 13.88
N ASP A 14 -15.71 -1.74 14.03
CA ASP A 14 -16.75 -2.60 14.62
C ASP A 14 -17.32 -3.66 13.66
N LYS A 15 -16.88 -3.65 12.40
CA LYS A 15 -17.38 -4.62 11.39
C LYS A 15 -17.03 -6.04 11.81
N GLY A 16 -17.88 -7.02 11.48
CA GLY A 16 -17.72 -8.45 11.81
C GLY A 16 -16.86 -9.25 10.84
N SER A 17 -16.92 -8.99 9.52
CA SER A 17 -16.02 -9.55 8.52
C SER A 17 -15.68 -8.49 7.44
N SER A 18 -14.59 -8.71 6.71
CA SER A 18 -14.28 -7.92 5.51
C SER A 18 -13.94 -8.83 4.35
N GLY A 19 -14.34 -8.41 3.15
CA GLY A 19 -14.09 -9.17 1.92
C GLY A 19 -12.60 -9.48 1.75
N PRO A 20 -12.26 -10.68 1.25
CA PRO A 20 -10.88 -11.04 0.96
C PRO A 20 -10.37 -10.32 -0.30
N VAL A 21 -9.07 -10.11 -0.37
CA VAL A 21 -8.35 -9.58 -1.52
C VAL A 21 -7.12 -10.45 -1.77
N GLN A 22 -6.81 -10.73 -3.03
CA GLN A 22 -5.61 -11.47 -3.39
C GLN A 22 -4.36 -10.59 -3.29
N CYS A 23 -3.28 -11.14 -2.73
CA CYS A 23 -1.98 -10.51 -2.72
C CYS A 23 -1.40 -10.50 -4.14
N ALA A 24 -0.97 -9.34 -4.63
CA ALA A 24 -0.41 -9.18 -5.98
C ALA A 24 0.89 -9.95 -6.24
N MET A 25 1.56 -10.46 -5.19
CA MET A 25 2.85 -11.16 -5.32
C MET A 25 2.76 -12.65 -5.06
N CYS A 26 2.09 -13.06 -3.98
CA CYS A 26 2.01 -14.47 -3.58
C CYS A 26 0.64 -15.11 -3.88
N GLY A 27 -0.32 -14.36 -4.42
CA GLY A 27 -1.68 -14.86 -4.71
C GLY A 27 -2.55 -15.16 -3.48
N GLN A 28 -1.96 -15.16 -2.27
CA GLN A 28 -2.68 -15.49 -1.03
C GLN A 28 -3.89 -14.55 -0.81
N LEU A 29 -5.02 -15.14 -0.42
CA LEU A 29 -6.21 -14.42 0.02
C LEU A 29 -5.99 -13.82 1.42
N VAL A 30 -6.14 -12.50 1.52
CA VAL A 30 -5.98 -11.74 2.77
C VAL A 30 -7.21 -10.86 2.97
N PRO A 31 -7.75 -10.73 4.20
CA PRO A 31 -8.82 -9.77 4.47
C PRO A 31 -8.40 -8.35 4.08
N ARG A 32 -9.29 -7.60 3.42
CA ARG A 32 -9.01 -6.24 2.93
C ARG A 32 -8.46 -5.30 4.02
N ASP A 33 -8.95 -5.43 5.25
CA ASP A 33 -8.51 -4.60 6.38
C ASP A 33 -7.11 -4.91 6.90
N LYS A 34 -6.59 -6.10 6.56
CA LYS A 34 -5.26 -6.57 6.95
C LYS A 34 -4.23 -6.33 5.84
N ALA A 35 -4.68 -6.31 4.59
CA ALA A 35 -3.81 -6.09 3.43
C ALA A 35 -3.22 -4.67 3.41
N LYS A 36 -2.01 -4.54 2.86
CA LYS A 36 -1.39 -3.25 2.56
C LYS A 36 -1.71 -2.82 1.15
N LYS A 37 -2.57 -1.79 1.06
CA LYS A 37 -2.88 -1.07 -0.18
C LYS A 37 -1.76 -0.07 -0.48
N VAL A 38 -1.11 -0.24 -1.62
CA VAL A 38 -0.16 0.71 -2.20
C VAL A 38 -0.76 1.18 -3.52
N THR A 39 -0.92 2.49 -3.67
CA THR A 39 -1.42 3.10 -4.90
C THR A 39 -0.28 3.92 -5.49
N VAL A 40 0.08 3.64 -6.75
CA VAL A 40 1.17 4.30 -7.46
C VAL A 40 0.64 4.82 -8.78
N ARG A 41 0.95 6.07 -9.12
CA ARG A 41 0.75 6.58 -10.48
C ARG A 41 1.89 6.13 -11.37
N ARG A 42 1.59 5.39 -12.43
CA ARG A 42 2.56 4.95 -13.43
C ARG A 42 2.30 5.67 -14.75
N SER A 43 3.34 6.26 -15.32
CA SER A 43 3.34 6.69 -16.72
C SER A 43 3.79 5.52 -17.60
N ILE A 44 3.33 5.52 -18.85
CA ILE A 44 3.79 4.56 -19.88
C ILE A 44 5.26 4.84 -20.23
N VAL A 45 5.64 6.12 -20.22
CA VAL A 45 6.96 6.62 -20.55
C VAL A 45 7.81 6.76 -19.29
N ASP A 46 9.12 6.56 -19.43
CA ASP A 46 10.10 6.85 -18.37
C ASP A 46 9.90 8.27 -17.80
N PRO A 47 9.96 8.47 -16.46
CA PRO A 47 9.78 9.77 -15.84
C PRO A 47 10.65 10.90 -16.41
N GLN A 48 11.88 10.61 -16.85
CA GLN A 48 12.79 11.62 -17.41
C GLN A 48 12.34 12.06 -18.79
N LEU A 49 12.11 11.11 -19.69
CA LEU A 49 11.60 11.40 -21.04
C LEU A 49 10.19 12.01 -20.98
N ALA A 50 9.36 11.58 -20.03
CA ALA A 50 8.04 12.16 -19.81
C ALA A 50 8.10 13.64 -19.41
N LYS A 51 9.18 14.12 -18.79
CA LYS A 51 9.38 15.54 -18.50
C LYS A 51 9.72 16.32 -19.77
N GLU A 52 10.64 15.80 -20.58
CA GLU A 52 11.06 16.44 -21.84
C GLU A 52 9.90 16.53 -22.84
N LEU A 53 9.15 15.43 -23.00
CA LEU A 53 7.99 15.39 -23.89
C LEU A 53 6.89 16.35 -23.43
N ARG A 54 6.66 16.48 -22.11
CA ARG A 54 5.71 17.47 -21.58
C ARG A 54 6.18 18.91 -21.79
N GLN A 55 7.49 19.18 -21.70
CA GLN A 55 8.04 20.50 -22.04
C GLN A 55 7.82 20.84 -23.52
N ARG A 56 7.88 19.83 -24.41
CA ARG A 56 7.56 19.96 -25.84
C ARG A 56 6.06 19.98 -26.15
N GLY A 57 5.19 19.96 -25.13
CA GLY A 57 3.73 20.06 -25.29
C GLY A 57 2.99 18.73 -25.47
N ALA A 58 3.67 17.58 -25.36
CA ALA A 58 3.00 16.28 -25.46
C ALA A 58 2.21 15.95 -24.18
N TYR A 59 0.93 15.57 -24.36
CA TYR A 59 0.09 15.11 -23.27
C TYR A 59 0.35 13.63 -22.97
N ILE A 60 0.84 13.33 -21.76
CA ILE A 60 1.11 11.97 -21.31
C ILE A 60 0.15 11.62 -20.16
N SER A 61 -0.76 10.70 -20.43
CA SER A 61 -1.68 10.15 -19.42
C SER A 61 -0.93 9.31 -18.39
N SER A 62 -1.41 9.34 -17.15
CA SER A 62 -0.88 8.52 -16.05
C SER A 62 -1.96 7.61 -15.52
N LEU A 63 -1.64 6.32 -15.41
CA LEU A 63 -2.53 5.28 -14.88
C LEU A 63 -2.32 5.15 -13.38
N VAL A 64 -3.41 4.89 -12.65
CA VAL A 64 -3.39 4.71 -11.20
C VAL A 64 -3.45 3.21 -10.88
N ASP A 65 -2.31 2.64 -10.52
CA ASP A 65 -2.22 1.23 -10.14
C ASP A 65 -2.40 1.07 -8.63
N THR A 66 -3.45 0.37 -8.22
CA THR A 66 -3.66 -0.01 -6.82
C THR A 66 -3.34 -1.48 -6.61
N LYS A 67 -2.30 -1.76 -5.82
CA LYS A 67 -1.87 -3.12 -5.47
C LYS A 67 -2.12 -3.42 -4.00
N TYR A 68 -2.53 -4.66 -3.72
CA TYR A 68 -2.70 -5.16 -2.36
C TYR A 68 -1.62 -6.19 -2.05
N TYR A 69 -0.97 -6.05 -0.90
CA TYR A 69 0.06 -6.97 -0.44
C TYR A 69 -0.32 -7.59 0.90
N CYS A 70 0.04 -8.86 1.09
CA CYS A 70 0.05 -9.47 2.42
C CYS A 70 1.19 -8.87 3.26
N ILE A 71 1.11 -8.99 4.59
CA ILE A 71 2.13 -8.39 5.50
C ILE A 71 3.52 -8.98 5.26
N SER A 72 3.63 -10.28 4.99
CA SER A 72 4.92 -10.93 4.74
C SER A 72 5.60 -10.37 3.49
N CYS A 73 4.88 -10.29 2.36
CA CYS A 73 5.41 -9.68 1.13
C CYS A 73 5.72 -8.19 1.31
N ALA A 74 4.90 -7.47 2.10
CA ALA A 74 5.13 -6.05 2.35
C ALA A 74 6.40 -5.79 3.17
N VAL A 75 6.74 -6.67 4.12
CA VAL A 75 7.99 -6.58 4.89
C VAL A 75 9.19 -7.00 4.04
N HIS A 76 9.08 -8.12 3.31
CA HIS A 76 10.17 -8.62 2.47
C HIS A 76 10.58 -7.61 1.37
N ARG A 77 9.61 -6.91 0.77
CA ARG A 77 9.86 -5.88 -0.26
C ARG A 77 10.15 -4.49 0.30
N GLY A 78 10.21 -4.32 1.62
CA GLY A 78 10.50 -3.03 2.25
C GLY A 78 9.37 -1.99 2.16
N ILE A 79 8.16 -2.37 1.72
CA ILE A 79 6.97 -1.49 1.70
C ILE A 79 6.59 -1.09 3.13
N VAL A 80 6.73 -2.02 4.08
CA VAL A 80 6.53 -1.75 5.51
C VAL A 80 7.83 -2.03 6.25
N LYS A 81 8.36 -1.01 6.92
CA LYS A 81 9.55 -1.11 7.77
C LYS A 81 9.18 -1.51 9.19
N VAL A 82 10.10 -2.21 9.87
CA VAL A 82 9.98 -2.49 11.31
C VAL A 82 10.20 -1.20 12.08
N ARG A 83 9.31 -0.91 13.04
CA ARG A 83 9.32 0.32 13.86
C ARG A 83 9.44 0.00 15.35
N ALA A 84 9.96 0.97 16.11
CA ALA A 84 10.04 0.93 17.58
C ALA A 84 8.64 0.81 18.21
N ARG A 85 8.56 0.48 19.51
CA ARG A 85 7.29 0.20 20.19
C ARG A 85 6.34 1.41 20.13
N ASP A 86 6.86 2.61 20.38
CA ASP A 86 6.08 3.83 20.49
C ASP A 86 5.65 4.36 19.12
N GLU A 87 6.57 4.30 18.15
CA GLU A 87 6.29 4.68 16.76
C GLU A 87 5.22 3.83 16.08
N ARG A 88 4.99 2.58 16.53
CA ARG A 88 3.92 1.74 15.96
C ARG A 88 2.53 2.36 16.13
N ARG A 89 2.33 3.21 17.14
CA ARG A 89 1.06 3.91 17.41
C ARG A 89 0.89 5.12 16.50
N LEU A 90 1.99 5.74 16.07
CA LEU A 90 1.97 6.87 15.15
C LEU A 90 1.44 6.45 13.78
N ARG A 91 0.41 7.17 13.32
CA ARG A 91 -0.07 7.14 11.94
C ARG A 91 0.56 8.32 11.21
N SER A 92 1.66 8.10 10.50
CA SER A 92 2.10 9.06 9.48
C SER A 92 0.98 9.19 8.45
N GLY A 93 0.41 10.38 8.29
CA GLY A 93 -0.71 10.62 7.39
C GLY A 93 -0.39 10.14 5.98
N ARG A 94 -1.39 9.56 5.29
CA ARG A 94 -1.34 9.40 3.84
C ARG A 94 -1.34 10.80 3.24
N ARG A 95 -0.17 11.35 2.93
CA ARG A 95 -0.08 12.42 1.92
C ARG A 95 -0.41 11.74 0.58
N PHE A 96 -1.47 12.23 -0.05
CA PHE A 96 -1.86 11.84 -1.40
C PHE A 96 -0.74 12.17 -2.38
#